data_AF-A0AAD7ABX9-F1
#
_entry.id   AF-A0AAD7ABX9-F1
#
_cell.length_a   1.000
_cell.length_b   1.000
_cell.length_c   1.000
_cell.angle_alpha   90.00
_cell.angle_beta   90.00
_cell.angle_gamma   90.00
#
_symmetry.space_group_name_H-M   'P 1'
#
loop_
_entity.id
_entity.type
_entity.pdbx_description
1 polymer ?
#
loop_
_entity_poly.entity_id
_entity_poly.type
_entity_poly.pdbx_seq_one_letter_code
_entity_poly.pdbx_strand_id
1 'polypeptide(L)'
;RGLGSVPPDIRDVEAFGKTWTDWWRDINPPWRKAITPMPRTDGDWTLLDLPGPNGFLNVLVCLKWWRERLEQELPAWREGFEDMLWVLERMNG
;
A
#
# COMPACT_ATOMS: atom_id res chain seq x y z
N ARG A 1 5.05 -6.36 26.15
CA ARG A 1 5.20 -6.95 24.80
C ARG A 1 3.88 -6.71 24.08
N GLY A 2 3.85 -5.76 23.16
CA GLY A 2 2.61 -5.31 22.49
C GLY A 2 2.06 -6.39 21.57
N LEU A 3 0.75 -6.41 21.42
CA LEU A 3 0.01 -7.21 20.45
C LEU A 3 0.33 -6.70 19.03
N GLY A 4 1.56 -6.90 18.58
CA GLY A 4 1.91 -6.76 17.18
C GLY A 4 1.14 -7.86 16.46
N SER A 5 0.18 -7.47 15.62
CA SER A 5 -0.59 -8.39 14.78
C SER A 5 0.36 -9.38 14.13
N VAL A 6 0.24 -10.66 14.50
CA VAL A 6 1.04 -11.73 13.93
C VAL A 6 0.78 -11.73 12.43
N PRO A 7 1.81 -11.56 11.58
CA PRO A 7 1.60 -11.62 10.15
C PRO A 7 0.93 -12.95 9.81
N PRO A 8 -0.06 -12.97 8.90
CA PRO A 8 -0.55 -14.23 8.36
C PRO A 8 0.63 -15.03 7.80
N ASP A 9 0.46 -16.34 7.67
CA ASP A 9 1.50 -17.19 7.10
C ASP A 9 1.66 -16.88 5.59
N ILE A 10 2.47 -15.86 5.29
CA ILE A 10 2.85 -15.47 3.92
C ILE A 10 3.89 -16.49 3.42
N ARG A 11 3.39 -17.58 2.84
CA ARG A 11 4.20 -18.65 2.23
C ARG A 11 4.77 -18.27 0.88
N ASP A 12 4.04 -17.40 0.17
CA ASP A 12 4.40 -16.89 -1.15
C ASP A 12 4.49 -15.36 -1.09
N VAL A 13 5.72 -14.88 -0.97
CA VAL A 13 6.01 -13.45 -0.81
C VAL A 13 5.80 -12.68 -2.11
N GLU A 14 5.99 -13.33 -3.26
CA GLU A 14 5.78 -12.73 -4.57
C GLU A 14 4.29 -12.56 -4.85
N ALA A 15 3.49 -13.60 -4.61
CA ALA A 15 2.04 -13.51 -4.73
C ALA A 15 1.44 -12.49 -3.75
N PHE A 16 1.97 -12.40 -2.53
CA PHE A 16 1.57 -11.35 -1.58
C PHE A 16 1.86 -9.96 -2.12
N GLY A 17 3.08 -9.73 -2.62
CA GLY A 17 3.49 -8.45 -3.20
C GLY A 17 2.63 -8.03 -4.39
N LYS A 18 2.33 -8.97 -5.29
CA LYS A 18 1.40 -8.74 -6.40
C LYS A 18 0.00 -8.39 -5.91
N THR A 19 -0.53 -9.17 -4.97
CA THR A 19 -1.88 -8.95 -4.41
C THR A 19 -1.97 -7.59 -3.72
N TRP A 20 -0.95 -7.20 -2.96
CA TRP A 20 -0.89 -5.90 -2.31
C TRP A 20 -0.85 -4.76 -3.34
N THR A 21 -0.08 -4.92 -4.41
CA THR A 21 0.06 -3.91 -5.48
C THR A 21 -1.25 -3.71 -6.25
N ASP A 22 -1.92 -4.82 -6.60
CA ASP A 22 -3.22 -4.80 -7.26
C ASP A 22 -4.28 -4.14 -6.35
N TRP A 23 -4.32 -4.54 -5.08
CA TRP A 23 -5.22 -3.95 -4.08
C TRP A 23 -4.97 -2.45 -3.88
N TRP A 24 -3.70 -2.03 -3.74
CA TRP A 24 -3.34 -0.62 -3.61
C TRP A 24 -3.79 0.19 -4.83
N ARG A 25 -3.65 -0.35 -6.04
CA ARG A 25 -4.17 0.30 -7.25
C ARG A 25 -5.70 0.40 -7.24
N ASP A 26 -6.40 -0.64 -6.83
CA ASP A 26 -7.87 -0.69 -6.91
C ASP A 26 -8.54 0.32 -5.98
N ILE A 27 -7.97 0.52 -4.80
CA ILE A 27 -8.50 1.47 -3.81
C ILE A 27 -8.20 2.92 -4.18
N ASN A 28 -7.27 3.16 -5.10
CA ASN A 28 -6.94 4.51 -5.56
C ASN A 28 -8.08 5.14 -6.38
N PRO A 29 -8.19 6.49 -6.37
CA PRO A 29 -9.24 7.17 -7.11
C PRO A 29 -9.24 6.84 -8.61
N PRO A 30 -10.41 6.89 -9.29
CA PRO A 30 -10.50 6.58 -10.72
C PRO A 30 -9.54 7.38 -11.62
N TRP A 31 -9.33 8.65 -11.30
CA TRP A 31 -8.42 9.54 -12.02
C TRP A 31 -6.95 9.06 -11.97
N ARG A 32 -6.59 8.28 -10.94
CA ARG A 32 -5.25 7.78 -10.70
C ARG A 32 -5.05 6.38 -11.24
N LYS A 33 -5.97 5.46 -10.92
CA LYS A 33 -5.79 4.03 -11.22
C LYS A 33 -5.89 3.66 -12.70
N ALA A 34 -6.51 4.51 -13.52
CA ALA A 34 -6.65 4.31 -14.97
C ALA A 34 -5.33 4.44 -15.76
N ILE A 35 -4.25 4.93 -15.13
CA ILE A 35 -2.96 5.17 -15.78
C ILE A 35 -1.89 4.24 -15.18
N THR A 36 -0.96 3.76 -16.02
CA THR A 36 0.17 2.93 -15.60
C THR A 36 1.49 3.50 -16.12
N PRO A 37 2.46 3.82 -15.24
CA PRO A 37 2.37 3.78 -13.77
C PRO A 37 1.33 4.78 -13.22
N MET A 38 0.83 4.55 -12.00
CA MET A 38 -0.09 5.50 -11.36
C MET A 38 0.58 6.88 -11.23
N PRO A 39 -0.08 7.97 -11.63
CA PRO A 39 0.52 9.29 -11.57
C PRO A 39 0.67 9.76 -10.13
N ARG A 40 1.74 10.53 -9.88
CA ARG A 40 1.97 11.29 -8.64
C ARG A 40 1.58 12.76 -8.85
N THR A 41 0.29 12.99 -9.11
CA THR A 41 -0.30 14.32 -9.35
C THR A 41 -1.45 14.57 -8.37
N ASP A 42 -1.72 15.84 -8.05
CA ASP A 42 -2.85 16.19 -7.19
C ASP A 42 -4.19 15.90 -7.87
N GLY A 43 -5.21 15.61 -7.05
CA GLY A 43 -6.55 15.29 -7.50
C GLY A 43 -7.52 15.22 -6.31
N ASP A 44 -8.75 14.79 -6.58
CA ASP A 44 -9.74 14.59 -5.53
C ASP A 44 -9.44 13.31 -4.75
N TRP A 45 -8.87 13.48 -3.55
CA TRP A 45 -8.52 12.40 -2.64
C TRP A 45 -9.71 11.88 -1.81
N THR A 46 -10.88 12.56 -1.84
CA THR A 46 -12.09 12.07 -1.15
C THR A 46 -12.63 10.77 -1.76
N LEU A 47 -12.21 10.46 -2.99
CA LEU A 47 -12.54 9.26 -3.73
C LEU A 47 -11.59 8.07 -3.45
N LEU A 48 -10.62 8.24 -2.54
CA LEU A 48 -9.74 7.15 -2.12
C LEU A 48 -10.53 6.18 -1.24
N ASP A 49 -10.68 4.94 -1.70
CA ASP A 49 -11.53 3.93 -1.05
C ASP A 49 -10.75 3.16 0.03
N LEU A 50 -10.52 3.84 1.15
CA LEU A 50 -9.89 3.26 2.33
C LEU A 50 -10.94 2.84 3.34
N PRO A 51 -11.28 1.54 3.43
CA PRO A 51 -12.36 1.09 4.29
C PRO A 51 -11.99 1.26 5.77
N GLY A 52 -12.83 2.01 6.49
CA GLY A 52 -12.80 2.13 7.94
C GLY A 52 -11.80 3.15 8.51
N PRO A 53 -11.82 3.37 9.83
CA PRO A 53 -11.07 4.44 10.50
C PRO A 53 -9.55 4.27 10.44
N ASN A 54 -9.06 3.08 10.11
CA ASN A 54 -7.64 2.73 10.09
C ASN A 54 -7.13 2.38 8.68
N GLY A 55 -7.78 2.86 7.62
CA GLY A 55 -7.50 2.45 6.24
C GLY A 55 -6.00 2.47 5.87
N PHE A 56 -5.31 3.59 6.09
CA PHE A 56 -3.86 3.69 5.83
C PHE A 56 -3.00 2.83 6.75
N LEU A 57 -3.41 2.64 8.01
CA LEU A 57 -2.69 1.76 8.93
C LEU A 57 -2.71 0.32 8.42
N ASN A 58 -3.82 -0.13 7.82
CA ASN A 58 -3.89 -1.45 7.20
C ASN A 58 -2.94 -1.55 6.00
N VAL A 59 -2.88 -0.53 5.15
CA VAL A 59 -1.92 -0.47 4.02
C VAL A 59 -0.48 -0.59 4.52
N LEU A 60 -0.12 0.17 5.56
CA LEU A 60 1.21 0.17 6.17
C LEU A 60 1.54 -1.17 6.86
N VAL A 61 0.59 -1.77 7.57
CA VAL A 61 0.77 -3.08 8.21
C VAL A 61 1.05 -4.15 7.17
N CYS A 62 0.32 -4.16 6.05
CA CYS A 62 0.59 -5.10 4.96
C CYS A 62 1.98 -4.88 4.33
N LEU A 63 2.40 -3.63 4.11
CA LEU A 63 3.76 -3.32 3.64
C LEU A 63 4.82 -3.78 4.63
N LYS A 64 4.60 -3.59 5.93
CA LYS A 64 5.50 -4.08 6.99
C LYS A 64 5.62 -5.60 6.94
N TRP A 65 4.50 -6.31 6.87
CA TRP A 65 4.50 -7.78 6.77
C TRP A 65 5.21 -8.27 5.52
N TRP A 66 5.01 -7.61 4.38
CA TRP A 66 5.74 -7.91 3.16
C TRP A 66 7.25 -7.75 3.38
N ARG A 67 7.68 -6.60 3.94
CA ARG A 67 9.09 -6.31 4.20
C ARG A 67 9.76 -7.34 5.11
N GLU A 68 9.05 -7.78 6.16
CA GLU A 68 9.56 -8.74 7.14
C GLU A 68 9.81 -10.14 6.55
N ARG A 69 9.23 -10.43 5.37
CA ARG A 69 9.44 -11.71 4.65
C ARG A 69 10.48 -11.62 3.54
N LEU A 70 11.06 -10.45 3.32
CA LEU A 70 12.07 -10.21 2.30
C LEU A 70 13.47 -10.28 2.89
N GLU A 71 14.31 -11.19 2.39
CA GLU A 71 15.75 -11.24 2.71
C GLU A 71 16.47 -9.97 2.24
N GLN A 72 16.08 -9.51 1.06
CA GLN A 72 16.55 -8.29 0.43
C GLN A 72 15.35 -7.49 -0.08
N GLU A 73 15.45 -6.17 -0.02
CA GLU A 73 14.38 -5.30 -0.43
C GLU A 73 14.08 -5.45 -1.93
N LEU A 74 12.80 -5.53 -2.29
CA LEU A 74 12.36 -5.61 -3.69
C LEU A 74 12.01 -4.20 -4.20
N PRO A 75 12.33 -3.87 -5.47
CA PRO A 75 11.91 -2.63 -6.10
C PRO A 75 10.41 -2.38 -5.99
N ALA A 76 9.58 -3.40 -6.22
CA ALA A 76 8.12 -3.30 -6.13
C ALA A 76 7.64 -2.94 -4.72
N TRP A 77 8.30 -3.45 -3.68
CA TRP A 77 7.98 -3.07 -2.30
C TRP A 77 8.31 -1.60 -2.04
N ARG A 78 9.49 -1.16 -2.48
CA ARG A 78 9.95 0.23 -2.33
C ARG A 78 9.02 1.19 -3.07
N GLU A 79 8.68 0.89 -4.32
CA GLU A 79 7.74 1.68 -5.12
C GLU A 79 6.38 1.81 -4.42
N GLY A 80 5.85 0.71 -3.90
CA GLY A 80 4.60 0.71 -3.13
C GLY A 80 4.67 1.55 -1.86
N PHE A 81 5.77 1.44 -1.10
CA PHE A 81 5.98 2.23 0.12
C PHE A 81 6.09 3.73 -0.18
N GLU A 82 6.91 4.11 -1.16
CA GLU A 82 7.07 5.51 -1.56
C GLU A 82 5.77 6.11 -2.11
N ASP A 83 5.00 5.32 -2.87
CA ASP A 83 3.72 5.76 -3.40
C ASP A 83 2.69 6.00 -2.29
N MET A 84 2.60 5.07 -1.33
CA MET A 84 1.74 5.22 -0.15
C MET A 84 2.13 6.44 0.68
N LEU A 85 3.43 6.65 0.92
CA LEU A 85 3.94 7.79 1.69
C LEU A 85 3.57 9.12 1.00
N TRP A 86 3.75 9.18 -0.32
CA TRP A 86 3.40 10.36 -1.11
C TRP A 86 1.89 10.68 -1.06
N VAL A 87 1.01 9.67 -1.12
CA VAL A 87 -0.44 9.89 -0.95
C VAL A 87 -0.76 10.40 0.46
N LEU A 88 -0.15 9.81 1.49
CA LEU A 88 -0.39 10.19 2.88
C LEU A 88 0.00 11.65 3.15
N GLU A 89 1.11 12.11 2.58
CA GLU A 89 1.55 13.52 2.65
C GLU A 89 0.54 14.47 2.01
N ARG A 90 -0.07 14.08 0.89
CA ARG A 90 -1.07 14.90 0.17
C ARG A 90 -2.45 14.93 0.81
N MET A 91 -2.78 13.94 1.62
CA MET A 91 -4.04 13.93 2.37
C MET A 91 -3.97 14.70 3.70
N ASN A 92 -2.77 14.91 4.22
CA ASN A 92 -2.54 15.61 5.48
C ASN A 92 -2.13 17.08 5.32
N GLY A 93 -1.92 17.56 4.09
CA GLY A 93 -1.63 18.96 3.75
C GLY A 93 -2.85 19.68 3.20
#